data_AF-A0A238ZBA6-F1
#
_entry.id   AF-A0A238ZBA6-F1
#
_cell.length_a   1.000
_cell.length_b   1.000
_cell.length_c   1.000
_cell.angle_alpha   90.00
_cell.angle_beta   90.00
_cell.angle_gamma   90.00
#
_symmetry.space_group_name_H-M   'P 1'
#
loop_
_entity.id
_entity.type
_entity.pdbx_description
1 polymer ?
#
loop_
_entity_poly.entity_id
_entity_poly.type
_entity_poly.pdbx_seq_one_letter_code
_entity_poly.pdbx_strand_id
1 'polypeptide(L)'
;MHRSLGLRMNSVIFFASAGLAVLFVLLSILFTRQVDAVCAAASSWMLENPGWFYILGVTSFLVFLLWIALSRYGHVRLGTRERRPRR
;
A
#
# COMPACT_ATOMS: atom_id res chain seq x y z
N MET A 1 -32.64 -22.83 -13.72
CA MET A 1 -32.42 -21.38 -13.54
C MET A 1 -32.03 -21.18 -12.08
N HIS A 2 -30.81 -21.09 -11.56
CA HIS A 2 -29.50 -20.64 -12.06
C HIS A 2 -28.45 -21.47 -11.26
N ARG A 3 -27.67 -22.31 -11.96
CA ARG A 3 -26.46 -22.95 -11.44
C ARG A 3 -25.30 -21.96 -11.61
N SER A 4 -24.28 -22.11 -10.78
CA SER A 4 -22.92 -21.59 -10.96
C SER A 4 -22.61 -20.22 -10.33
N LEU A 5 -22.17 -20.25 -9.07
CA LEU A 5 -20.94 -19.56 -8.70
C LEU A 5 -20.15 -20.50 -7.80
N GLY A 6 -19.25 -21.24 -8.42
CA GLY A 6 -18.23 -22.05 -7.78
C GLY A 6 -17.21 -21.18 -7.07
N LEU A 7 -17.61 -20.56 -5.97
CA LEU A 7 -16.69 -19.94 -5.04
C LEU A 7 -16.78 -20.76 -3.76
N ARG A 8 -15.65 -21.35 -3.36
CA ARG A 8 -15.39 -21.66 -1.96
C ARG A 8 -15.22 -20.33 -1.21
N MET A 9 -16.26 -19.51 -1.21
CA MET A 9 -16.35 -18.26 -0.47
C MET A 9 -17.59 -18.39 0.38
N ASN A 10 -17.38 -18.32 1.68
CA ASN A 10 -18.44 -18.34 2.67
C ASN A 10 -19.48 -17.28 2.28
N SER A 11 -20.67 -17.69 1.83
CA SER A 11 -21.72 -16.79 1.34
C SER A 11 -22.06 -15.68 2.34
N VAL A 12 -21.85 -15.96 3.63
CA VAL A 12 -21.96 -14.98 4.72
C VAL A 12 -21.01 -13.81 4.53
N ILE A 13 -19.75 -14.06 4.17
CA ILE A 13 -18.73 -13.02 3.98
C ILE A 13 -19.03 -12.22 2.71
N PHE A 14 -19.42 -12.88 1.61
CA PHE A 14 -19.77 -12.17 0.38
C PHE A 14 -20.97 -11.24 0.58
N PHE A 15 -22.03 -11.71 1.23
CA PHE A 15 -23.22 -10.90 1.50
C PHE A 15 -22.94 -9.81 2.53
N ALA A 16 -22.14 -10.09 3.56
CA ALA A 16 -21.73 -9.09 4.55
C ALA A 16 -20.87 -7.99 3.93
N SER A 17 -19.86 -8.35 3.12
CA SER A 17 -19.00 -7.38 2.43
C SER A 17 -19.77 -6.57 1.39
N ALA A 18 -20.65 -7.22 0.62
CA ALA A 18 -21.50 -6.52 -0.35
C ALA A 18 -22.49 -5.57 0.34
N GLY A 19 -23.14 -6.02 1.42
CA GLY A 19 -24.06 -5.19 2.22
C GLY A 19 -23.34 -4.01 2.87
N LEU A 20 -22.16 -4.24 3.45
CA LEU A 20 -21.33 -3.19 4.03
C LEU A 20 -20.86 -2.18 2.98
N ALA A 21 -20.45 -2.64 1.80
CA ALA A 21 -20.05 -1.77 0.69
C ALA A 21 -21.21 -0.88 0.21
N VAL A 22 -22.40 -1.47 0.02
CA VAL A 22 -23.60 -0.71 -0.40
C VAL A 22 -24.01 0.29 0.68
N LEU A 23 -24.01 -0.11 1.95
CA LEU A 23 -24.30 0.77 3.08
C LEU A 23 -23.30 1.93 3.17
N PHE A 24 -22.02 1.64 3.01
CA PHE A 24 -20.95 2.64 3.01
C PHE A 24 -21.15 3.66 1.88
N VAL A 25 -21.49 3.20 0.67
CA VAL A 25 -21.78 4.08 -0.48
C VAL A 25 -23.03 4.94 -0.23
N LEU A 26 -24.11 4.36 0.30
CA LEU A 26 -25.34 5.11 0.60
C LEU A 26 -25.11 6.20 1.65
N LEU A 27 -24.39 5.86 2.73
CA LEU A 27 -23.99 6.82 3.75
C LEU A 27 -23.09 7.91 3.18
N SER A 28 -22.16 7.54 2.28
CA SER A 28 -21.24 8.47 1.66
C SER A 28 -21.96 9.50 0.78
N ILE A 29 -22.98 9.08 0.03
CA ILE A 29 -23.81 9.96 -0.80
C ILE A 29 -24.68 10.88 0.08
N LEU A 30 -25.34 10.34 1.12
CA LEU A 30 -26.17 11.15 2.02
C LEU A 30 -25.36 12.20 2.79
N PHE A 31 -24.13 11.87 3.19
CA PHE A 31 -23.26 12.71 4.02
C PHE A 31 -22.02 13.21 3.30
N THR A 32 -22.15 13.59 2.02
CA THR A 32 -21.01 14.04 1.18
C THR A 32 -20.16 15.12 1.88
N ARG A 33 -20.79 16.15 2.47
CA ARG A 33 -20.05 17.21 3.21
C ARG A 33 -19.25 16.70 4.41
N GLN A 34 -19.78 15.72 5.12
CA GLN A 34 -19.12 15.13 6.29
C GLN A 34 -17.98 14.21 5.84
N VAL A 35 -18.17 13.47 4.74
CA VAL A 35 -17.12 12.65 4.14
C VAL A 35 -15.97 13.52 3.65
N ASP A 36 -16.25 14.63 2.96
CA ASP A 36 -15.21 15.59 2.54
C ASP A 36 -14.44 16.16 3.75
N ALA A 37 -15.15 16.57 4.79
CA ALA A 37 -14.52 17.08 6.01
C ALA A 37 -13.68 16.01 6.73
N VAL A 38 -14.17 14.76 6.78
CA VAL A 38 -13.43 13.63 7.36
C VAL A 38 -12.24 13.25 6.49
N CYS A 39 -12.34 13.27 5.16
CA CYS A 39 -11.21 13.02 4.27
C CYS A 39 -10.14 14.11 4.40
N ALA A 40 -10.55 15.38 4.49
CA ALA A 40 -9.64 16.50 4.74
C ALA A 40 -8.95 16.37 6.10
N ALA A 41 -9.72 16.10 7.17
CA ALA A 41 -9.21 15.91 8.52
C ALA A 41 -8.35 14.65 8.66
N ALA A 42 -8.69 13.56 7.96
CA ALA A 42 -7.93 12.32 7.95
C ALA A 42 -6.59 12.51 7.23
N SER A 43 -6.57 13.27 6.13
CA SER A 43 -5.35 13.60 5.40
C SER A 43 -4.40 14.44 6.26
N SER A 44 -4.91 15.47 6.94
CA SER A 44 -4.10 16.28 7.87
C SER A 44 -3.66 15.45 9.08
N TRP A 45 -4.53 14.61 9.63
CA TRP A 45 -4.21 13.74 10.76
C TRP A 45 -3.17 12.66 10.42
N MET A 46 -3.24 12.06 9.22
CA MET A 46 -2.24 11.11 8.70
C MET A 46 -0.87 11.75 8.49
N LEU A 47 -0.81 13.06 8.28
CA LEU A 47 0.46 13.78 8.15
C LEU A 47 0.97 14.29 9.51
N GLU A 48 0.09 14.69 10.41
CA GLU A 48 0.49 15.27 11.70
C GLU A 48 0.84 14.21 12.77
N ASN A 49 0.11 13.10 12.84
CA ASN A 49 0.26 12.14 13.94
C ASN A 49 1.30 11.04 13.67
N PRO A 50 1.32 10.40 12.47
CA PRO A 50 2.37 9.46 12.10
C PRO A 50 3.41 10.05 11.12
N GLY A 51 3.36 11.34 10.77
CA GLY A 51 4.31 11.95 9.82
C GLY A 51 5.77 11.82 10.25
N TRP A 52 6.05 11.90 11.56
CA TRP A 52 7.40 11.66 12.09
C TRP A 52 7.87 10.21 11.84
N PHE A 53 6.98 9.22 11.91
CA PHE A 53 7.29 7.82 11.62
C PHE A 53 7.56 7.62 10.12
N TYR A 54 6.82 8.32 9.26
CA TYR A 54 7.09 8.35 7.83
C TYR A 54 8.47 8.96 7.52
N ILE A 55 8.78 10.12 8.11
CA ILE A 55 10.08 10.79 7.93
C ILE A 55 11.22 9.91 8.45
N LEU A 56 11.06 9.26 9.60
CA LEU A 56 12.04 8.30 10.13
C LEU A 56 12.20 7.08 9.21
N GLY A 57 11.11 6.54 8.67
CA GLY A 57 11.15 5.42 7.73
C GLY A 57 11.90 5.77 6.45
N VAL A 58 11.56 6.90 5.82
CA VAL A 58 12.22 7.37 4.59
C VAL A 58 13.68 7.70 4.85
N THR A 59 13.99 8.38 5.96
CA THR A 59 15.37 8.73 6.34
C THR A 59 16.18 7.48 6.66
N SER A 60 15.61 6.53 7.40
CA SER A 60 16.26 5.24 7.71
C SER A 60 16.54 4.45 6.45
N PHE A 61 15.59 4.40 5.51
CA PHE A 61 15.77 3.74 4.22
C PHE A 61 16.84 4.43 3.37
N LEU A 62 16.86 5.77 3.34
CA LEU A 62 17.86 6.55 2.65
C LEU A 62 19.26 6.34 3.25
N VAL A 63 19.39 6.42 4.58
CA VAL A 63 20.65 6.15 5.31
C VAL A 63 21.10 4.72 5.05
N PHE A 64 20.18 3.75 5.01
CA PHE A 64 20.47 2.37 4.69
C PHE A 64 21.02 2.21 3.26
N LEU A 65 20.38 2.85 2.27
CA LEU A 65 20.87 2.87 0.88
C LEU A 65 22.24 3.55 0.76
N LEU A 66 22.41 4.69 1.44
CA LEU A 66 23.67 5.43 1.45
C LEU A 66 24.77 4.61 2.12
N TRP A 67 24.44 3.92 3.21
CA TRP A 67 25.34 2.97 3.86
C TRP A 67 25.72 1.85 2.88
N ILE A 68 24.78 1.23 2.16
CA ILE A 68 25.12 0.21 1.14
C ILE A 68 26.03 0.79 0.03
N ALA A 69 25.72 1.99 -0.44
CA ALA A 69 26.44 2.64 -1.54
C ALA A 69 27.87 3.05 -1.16
N LEU A 70 28.06 3.60 0.05
CA LEU A 70 29.36 3.96 0.61
C LEU A 70 30.11 2.74 1.17
N SER A 71 29.38 1.71 1.58
CA SER A 71 29.93 0.42 2.00
C SER A 71 30.47 -0.34 0.80
N ARG A 72 31.35 -1.29 1.10
CA ARG A 72 32.04 -2.19 0.17
C ARG A 72 31.10 -2.97 -0.77
N TYR A 73 29.78 -2.97 -0.51
CA TYR A 73 28.73 -3.53 -1.38
C TYR A 73 28.38 -2.68 -2.60
N GLY A 74 28.60 -1.36 -2.59
CA GLY A 74 28.48 -0.52 -3.79
C GLY A 74 29.48 -0.90 -4.90
N HIS A 75 30.59 -1.55 -4.52
CA HIS A 75 31.59 -2.07 -5.46
C HIS A 75 31.26 -3.47 -6.01
N VAL A 76 30.23 -4.14 -5.48
CA VAL A 76 29.75 -5.41 -6.01
C VAL A 76 28.85 -5.10 -7.20
N ARG A 77 29.47 -4.99 -8.38
CA ARG A 77 28.75 -5.03 -9.66
C ARG A 77 27.89 -6.31 -9.68
N LEU A 78 26.55 -6.16 -9.72
CA LEU A 78 25.59 -7.18 -10.19
C LEU A 78 25.72 -7.40 -11.71
N GLY A 79 26.95 -7.42 -12.19
CA GLY A 79 27.32 -7.81 -13.54
C GLY A 79 28.39 -8.86 -13.36
N THR A 80 28.10 -10.07 -13.84
CA THR A 80 29.07 -11.14 -14.02
C THR A 80 30.36 -10.55 -14.59
N ARG A 81 31.38 -10.36 -13.72
CA ARG A 81 32.75 -10.38 -14.19
C ARG A 81 32.93 -11.79 -14.75
N GLU A 82 33.35 -11.87 -16.00
CA GLU A 82 33.71 -13.11 -16.69
C GLU A 82 32.56 -13.91 -17.32
N ARG A 83 31.89 -13.35 -18.34
CA ARG A 83 31.75 -14.15 -19.57
C ARG A 83 32.83 -13.70 -20.53
N ARG A 84 33.91 -14.49 -20.59
CA ARG A 84 34.83 -14.51 -21.73
C ARG A 84 34.01 -14.46 -23.02
N PRO A 85 34.31 -13.57 -23.98
CA PRO A 85 33.78 -13.72 -25.32
C PRO A 85 34.40 -15.00 -25.89
N ARG A 86 33.61 -16.09 -25.96
CA ARG A 86 34.00 -17.24 -26.77
C ARG A 86 33.74 -16.86 -28.23
N ARG A 87 34.83 -16.84 -29.00
CA ARG A 87 34.80 -17.02 -30.44
C ARG A 87 34.19 -18.37 -30.80
#